data_AF-A0A7Y9BQ43-F1
#
_entry.id   AF-A0A7Y9BQ43-F1
#
_cell.length_a   1.000
_cell.length_b   1.000
_cell.length_c   1.000
_cell.angle_alpha   90.00
_cell.angle_beta   90.00
_cell.angle_gamma   90.00
#
_symmetry.space_group_name_H-M   'P 1'
#
loop_
_entity.id
_entity.type
_entity.pdbx_description
1 polymer ?
#
loop_
_entity_poly.entity_id
_entity_poly.type
_entity_poly.pdbx_seq_one_letter_code
_entity_poly.pdbx_strand_id
1 'polypeptide(L)'
;MSDKIVGMSEYETHVTLRCPDAAELERLNAWAGARCLKVTHIVLARGRMVSQPMLTLPDRDGHEALVPLLRADGFDPVRVKVETVPWTTDRPGPDGGYFEHHLKLLLPAGFDRARLEALVTPHGAHLSWNARRVAEDGGSHERFVTQRYRGPSLINIS
;
A
#
# COMPACT_ATOMS: atom_id res chain seq x y z
N MET A 1 17.98 32.13 4.72
CA MET A 1 17.13 31.07 5.31
C MET A 1 16.46 30.36 4.15
N SER A 2 17.10 29.30 3.64
CA SER A 2 16.57 28.50 2.54
C SER A 2 15.98 27.25 3.18
N ASP A 3 14.67 27.10 3.01
CA ASP A 3 13.87 26.03 3.60
C ASP A 3 14.45 24.67 3.24
N LYS A 4 14.59 23.85 4.27
CA LYS A 4 14.81 22.42 4.15
C LYS A 4 13.59 21.81 3.44
N ILE A 5 13.63 21.74 2.11
CA ILE A 5 12.96 20.64 1.42
C ILE A 5 13.76 19.41 1.83
N VAL A 6 13.33 18.78 2.93
CA VAL A 6 13.70 17.40 3.24
C VAL A 6 13.37 16.62 1.97
N GLY A 7 14.40 16.19 1.24
CA GLY A 7 14.25 15.50 -0.03
C GLY A 7 13.34 14.30 0.18
N MET A 8 12.08 14.44 -0.21
CA MET A 8 11.19 13.31 -0.35
C MET A 8 11.79 12.49 -1.48
N SER A 9 12.13 11.23 -1.20
CA SER A 9 12.57 10.32 -2.24
C SER A 9 11.53 10.31 -3.35
N GLU A 10 11.98 10.39 -4.60
CA GLU A 10 11.08 10.29 -5.76
C GLU A 10 10.42 8.90 -5.85
N TYR A 11 10.98 7.93 -5.12
CA TYR A 11 10.56 6.55 -5.05
C TYR A 11 10.11 6.14 -3.65
N GLU A 12 9.14 5.25 -3.60
CA GLU A 12 8.75 4.50 -2.41
C GLU A 12 8.55 3.03 -2.80
N THR A 13 9.20 2.11 -2.09
CA THR A 13 9.06 0.67 -2.36
C THR A 13 8.32 -0.03 -1.23
N HIS A 14 7.33 -0.83 -1.60
CA HIS A 14 6.56 -1.66 -0.69
C HIS A 14 6.83 -3.15 -0.91
N VAL A 15 7.34 -3.83 0.11
CA VAL A 15 7.45 -5.29 0.13
C VAL A 15 6.26 -5.84 0.92
N THR A 16 5.34 -6.51 0.24
CA THR A 16 4.16 -7.15 0.85
C THR A 16 4.50 -8.58 1.25
N LEU A 17 4.15 -8.95 2.48
CA LEU A 17 4.41 -10.27 3.05
C LEU A 17 3.11 -11.06 3.24
N ARG A 18 3.20 -12.38 3.13
CA ARG A 18 2.13 -13.28 3.57
C ARG A 18 2.25 -13.50 5.06
N CYS A 19 1.25 -13.04 5.81
CA CYS A 19 1.05 -13.39 7.22
C CYS A 19 -0.28 -14.15 7.33
N PRO A 20 -0.28 -15.47 7.53
CA PRO A 20 -1.49 -16.28 7.57
C PRO A 20 -2.37 -15.98 8.80
N ASP A 21 -1.78 -15.52 9.89
CA ASP A 21 -2.46 -15.23 11.15
C ASP A 21 -1.87 -14.02 11.87
N ALA A 22 -2.44 -13.69 13.04
CA ALA A 22 -2.02 -12.58 13.87
C ALA A 22 -0.64 -12.80 14.51
N ALA A 23 -0.25 -14.04 14.80
CA ALA A 23 1.04 -14.33 15.40
C ALA A 23 2.19 -14.03 14.42
N GLU A 24 2.02 -14.39 13.15
CA GLU A 24 2.96 -14.05 12.09
C GLU A 24 3.03 -12.54 11.82
N LEU A 25 1.91 -11.82 11.96
CA LEU A 25 1.92 -10.36 11.87
C LEU A 25 2.69 -9.71 13.02
N GLU A 26 2.50 -10.19 14.26
CA GLU A 26 3.26 -9.67 15.41
C GLU A 26 4.75 -10.01 15.31
N ARG A 27 5.09 -11.21 14.84
CA ARG A 27 6.47 -11.59 14.55
C ARG A 27 7.11 -10.64 13.53
N LEU A 28 6.37 -10.26 12.48
CA LEU A 28 6.81 -9.28 11.50
C LEU A 28 6.98 -7.88 12.11
N ASN A 29 6.04 -7.43 12.95
CA ASN A 29 6.13 -6.14 13.64
C ASN A 29 7.39 -6.06 14.51
N ALA A 30 7.67 -7.10 15.31
CA ALA A 30 8.85 -7.16 16.16
C ALA A 30 10.15 -7.16 15.32
N TRP A 31 10.19 -7.96 14.26
CA TRP A 31 11.33 -8.04 13.36
C TRP A 31 11.65 -6.70 12.67
N ALA A 32 10.60 -6.02 12.21
CA ALA A 32 10.69 -4.71 11.57
C ALA A 32 11.08 -3.62 12.57
N GLY A 33 10.50 -3.63 13.77
CA GLY A 33 10.80 -2.70 14.84
C GLY A 33 12.28 -2.74 15.26
N ALA A 34 12.87 -3.93 15.37
CA ALA A 34 14.29 -4.11 15.65
C ALA A 34 15.21 -3.51 14.56
N ARG A 35 14.67 -3.21 13.38
CA ARG A 35 15.39 -2.65 12.21
C ARG A 35 14.89 -1.26 11.84
N CYS A 36 14.08 -0.62 12.69
CA CYS A 36 13.47 0.68 12.43
C CYS A 36 12.64 0.75 11.14
N LEU A 37 12.10 -0.39 10.68
CA LEU A 37 11.23 -0.46 9.51
C LEU A 37 9.76 -0.36 9.94
N LYS A 38 8.98 0.38 9.17
CA LYS A 38 7.54 0.53 9.41
C LYS A 38 6.76 -0.57 8.70
N VAL A 39 5.89 -1.24 9.44
CA VAL A 39 4.84 -2.12 8.89
C VAL A 39 3.56 -1.32 8.71
N THR A 40 2.98 -1.35 7.51
CA THR A 40 1.62 -0.89 7.25
C THR A 40 0.75 -2.09 6.90
N HIS A 41 -0.36 -2.28 7.62
CA HIS A 41 -1.28 -3.40 7.37
C HIS A 41 -2.59 -2.90 6.81
N ILE A 42 -2.86 -3.23 5.54
CA ILE A 42 -4.13 -2.94 4.88
C ILE A 42 -4.88 -4.25 4.68
N VAL A 43 -6.13 -4.30 5.11
CA VAL A 43 -7.05 -5.39 4.80
C VAL A 43 -8.01 -4.86 3.74
N LEU A 44 -8.21 -5.57 2.64
CA LEU A 44 -9.16 -5.20 1.58
C LEU A 44 -10.51 -5.91 1.80
N ALA A 45 -11.61 -5.33 1.31
CA ALA A 45 -12.92 -5.98 1.41
C ALA A 45 -13.02 -7.27 0.59
N ARG A 46 -12.25 -7.36 -0.51
CA ARG A 46 -12.29 -8.44 -1.49
C ARG A 46 -10.99 -8.50 -2.29
N GLY A 47 -10.74 -9.63 -2.94
CA GLY A 47 -9.59 -9.86 -3.82
C GLY A 47 -8.75 -11.06 -3.42
N ARG A 48 -7.78 -11.44 -4.26
CA ARG A 48 -6.93 -12.64 -4.02
C ARG A 48 -6.01 -12.53 -2.81
N MET A 49 -5.70 -11.31 -2.38
CA MET A 49 -4.84 -11.03 -1.22
C MET A 49 -5.48 -9.94 -0.38
N VAL A 50 -6.37 -10.38 0.50
CA VAL A 50 -7.15 -9.52 1.41
C VAL A 50 -6.27 -8.86 2.46
N SER A 51 -5.40 -9.63 3.12
CA SER A 51 -4.45 -9.12 4.11
C SER A 51 -3.16 -8.68 3.42
N GLN A 52 -2.72 -7.43 3.64
CA GLN A 52 -1.53 -6.85 3.04
C GLN A 52 -0.63 -6.15 4.08
N PRO A 53 0.12 -6.91 4.89
CA PRO A 53 1.24 -6.38 5.66
C PRO A 53 2.36 -5.97 4.70
N MET A 54 2.81 -4.72 4.80
CA MET A 54 3.79 -4.14 3.89
C MET A 54 4.90 -3.42 4.67
N LEU A 55 6.15 -3.70 4.32
CA LEU A 55 7.29 -2.88 4.70
C LEU A 55 7.51 -1.81 3.64
N THR A 56 7.80 -0.57 4.08
CA THR A 56 8.05 0.57 3.20
C THR A 56 9.51 0.99 3.26
N LEU A 57 10.13 1.21 2.09
CA LEU A 57 11.48 1.73 1.91
C LEU A 57 11.42 3.05 1.11
N PRO A 58 12.21 4.08 1.47
CA PRO A 58 12.21 5.38 0.82
C PRO A 58 13.15 5.41 -0.41
N ASP A 59 13.19 4.33 -1.17
CA ASP A 59 14.06 4.18 -2.33
C ASP A 59 13.45 3.20 -3.33
N ARG A 60 14.10 3.04 -4.48
CA ARG A 60 13.69 2.14 -5.56
C ARG A 60 14.14 0.70 -5.33
N ASP A 61 15.39 0.52 -4.90
CA ASP A 61 16.12 -0.73 -5.08
C ASP A 61 16.45 -1.44 -3.76
N GLY A 62 16.18 -0.84 -2.60
CA GLY A 62 16.49 -1.42 -1.29
C GLY A 62 15.77 -2.75 -1.03
N HIS A 63 14.72 -3.04 -1.79
CA HIS A 63 14.04 -4.34 -1.76
C HIS A 63 14.95 -5.49 -2.20
N GLU A 64 15.96 -5.25 -3.05
CA GLU A 64 16.90 -6.27 -3.52
C GLU A 64 17.71 -6.87 -2.38
N ALA A 65 18.08 -6.05 -1.39
CA ALA A 65 18.74 -6.51 -0.16
C ALA A 65 17.74 -7.01 0.89
N LEU A 66 16.57 -6.35 1.01
CA LEU A 66 15.57 -6.67 2.04
C LEU A 66 14.90 -8.03 1.81
N VAL A 67 14.55 -8.37 0.57
CA VAL A 67 13.81 -9.61 0.26
C VAL A 67 14.60 -10.87 0.63
N PRO A 68 15.89 -11.00 0.30
CA PRO A 68 16.71 -12.12 0.78
C PRO A 68 16.78 -12.21 2.31
N LEU A 69 16.93 -11.08 3.01
CA LEU A 69 16.98 -11.06 4.48
C LEU A 69 15.67 -11.55 5.10
N LEU A 70 14.53 -11.09 4.58
CA LEU A 70 13.21 -11.56 5.02
C LEU A 70 13.06 -13.07 4.85
N ARG A 71 13.50 -13.61 3.70
CA ARG A 71 13.43 -15.06 3.43
C ARG A 71 14.35 -15.84 4.35
N ALA A 72 15.55 -15.35 4.61
CA ALA A 72 16.49 -15.98 5.55
C ALA A 72 15.91 -16.04 6.97
N ASP A 73 15.17 -15.02 7.38
CA ASP A 73 14.50 -14.93 8.68
C ASP A 73 13.09 -15.59 8.68
N GLY A 74 12.79 -16.39 7.65
CA GLY A 74 11.60 -17.25 7.59
C GLY A 74 10.29 -16.51 7.27
N PHE A 75 10.34 -15.34 6.63
CA PHE A 75 9.15 -14.67 6.11
C PHE A 75 8.91 -15.00 4.64
N ASP A 76 7.68 -14.81 4.16
CA ASP A 76 7.27 -15.03 2.76
C ASP A 76 6.90 -13.70 2.07
N PRO A 77 7.88 -12.99 1.44
CA PRO A 77 7.60 -11.85 0.59
C PRO A 77 6.90 -12.29 -0.70
N VAL A 78 5.68 -11.79 -0.91
CA VAL A 78 4.80 -12.22 -2.02
C VAL A 78 4.64 -11.17 -3.12
N ARG A 79 5.03 -9.91 -2.87
CA ARG A 79 4.97 -8.84 -3.87
C ARG A 79 5.94 -7.72 -3.52
N VAL A 80 6.63 -7.20 -4.53
CA VAL A 80 7.30 -5.90 -4.48
C VAL A 80 6.51 -4.93 -5.35
N LYS A 81 6.26 -3.72 -4.84
CA LYS A 81 5.67 -2.62 -5.61
C LYS A 81 6.58 -1.40 -5.44
N VAL A 82 7.11 -0.90 -6.54
CA VAL A 82 7.87 0.36 -6.58
C VAL A 82 6.92 1.44 -7.08
N GLU A 83 6.75 2.48 -6.28
CA GLU A 83 5.99 3.68 -6.61
C GLU A 83 6.95 4.83 -6.89
N THR A 84 6.50 5.77 -7.71
CA THR A 84 7.25 6.96 -8.06
C THR A 84 6.29 8.10 -8.37
N VAL A 85 6.81 9.31 -8.37
CA VAL A 85 6.10 10.50 -8.85
C VAL A 85 5.60 10.33 -10.29
N PRO A 86 4.41 10.86 -10.65
CA PRO A 86 3.80 10.65 -11.96
C PRO A 86 4.53 11.35 -13.12
N TRP A 87 5.43 12.27 -12.83
CA TRP A 87 6.28 12.96 -13.81
C TRP A 87 7.67 12.35 -13.96
N THR A 88 7.90 11.16 -13.41
CA THR A 88 9.16 10.43 -13.66
C THR A 88 9.35 10.19 -15.16
N THR A 89 10.59 10.24 -15.62
CA THR A 89 10.96 9.82 -16.98
C THR A 89 11.28 8.34 -17.06
N ASP A 90 11.32 7.65 -15.92
CA ASP A 90 11.64 6.23 -15.87
C ASP A 90 10.52 5.39 -16.48
N ARG A 91 10.94 4.36 -17.22
CA ARG A 91 9.99 3.41 -17.78
C ARG A 91 9.45 2.50 -16.67
N PRO A 92 8.16 2.12 -16.74
CA PRO A 92 7.63 1.08 -15.87
C PRO A 92 8.43 -0.21 -16.00
N GLY A 93 8.38 -1.03 -14.95
CA GLY A 93 8.99 -2.35 -14.95
C GLY A 93 8.41 -3.30 -16.02
N PRO A 94 8.95 -4.52 -16.15
CA PRO A 94 8.58 -5.46 -17.20
C PRO A 94 7.09 -5.85 -17.20
N ASP A 95 6.42 -5.81 -16.04
CA ASP A 95 4.98 -6.05 -15.90
C ASP A 95 4.11 -4.81 -16.22
N GLY A 96 4.75 -3.75 -16.74
CA GLY A 96 4.16 -2.44 -16.94
C GLY A 96 3.99 -1.65 -15.65
N GLY A 97 3.21 -0.58 -15.73
CA GLY A 97 2.88 0.29 -14.60
C GLY A 97 1.41 0.69 -14.64
N TYR A 98 0.99 1.36 -13.58
CA TYR A 98 -0.32 2.00 -13.52
C TYR A 98 -0.23 3.22 -12.60
N PHE A 99 -1.07 4.20 -12.85
CA PHE A 99 -1.31 5.27 -11.89
C PHE A 99 -2.18 4.75 -10.76
N GLU A 100 -1.82 5.05 -9.52
CA GLU A 100 -2.63 4.71 -8.35
C GLU A 100 -3.08 5.99 -7.66
N HIS A 101 -4.39 6.13 -7.45
CA HIS A 101 -4.97 7.24 -6.69
C HIS A 101 -5.38 6.74 -5.32
N HIS A 102 -4.99 7.46 -4.27
CA HIS A 102 -5.32 7.13 -2.88
C HIS A 102 -6.09 8.28 -2.27
N LEU A 103 -7.34 8.02 -1.87
CA LEU A 103 -8.14 8.93 -1.07
C LEU A 103 -8.11 8.46 0.38
N LYS A 104 -7.73 9.35 1.30
CA LYS A 104 -7.86 9.14 2.74
C LYS A 104 -9.16 9.79 3.20
N LEU A 105 -10.05 8.98 3.75
CA LEU A 105 -11.36 9.44 4.22
C LEU A 105 -11.41 9.36 5.73
N LEU A 106 -11.68 10.48 6.39
CA LEU A 106 -12.06 10.51 7.79
C LEU A 106 -13.58 10.33 7.87
N LEU A 107 -14.04 9.24 8.46
CA LEU A 107 -15.44 8.84 8.48
C LEU A 107 -15.91 8.66 9.93
N PRO A 108 -17.19 8.96 10.26
CA PRO A 108 -17.76 8.58 11.54
C PRO A 108 -17.72 7.06 11.75
N ALA A 109 -17.66 6.59 13.00
CA ALA A 109 -17.56 5.17 13.30
C ALA A 109 -18.69 4.32 12.69
N GLY A 110 -19.91 4.85 12.68
CA GLY A 110 -21.12 4.22 12.14
C GLY A 110 -21.42 4.54 10.68
N PHE A 111 -20.43 4.93 9.86
CA PHE A 111 -20.66 5.20 8.43
C PHE A 111 -21.29 3.99 7.72
N ASP A 112 -22.14 4.27 6.73
CA ASP A 112 -22.72 3.23 5.89
C ASP A 112 -21.67 2.70 4.91
N ARG A 113 -21.05 1.59 5.32
CA ARG A 113 -20.00 0.92 4.55
C ARG A 113 -20.52 0.42 3.20
N ALA A 114 -21.69 -0.21 3.18
CA ALA A 114 -22.23 -0.81 1.96
C ALA A 114 -22.50 0.28 0.92
N ARG A 115 -23.05 1.41 1.36
CA ARG A 115 -23.28 2.57 0.48
C ARG A 115 -21.96 3.18 -0.02
N LEU A 116 -20.94 3.30 0.82
CA LEU A 116 -19.63 3.79 0.38
C LEU A 116 -18.97 2.82 -0.62
N GLU A 117 -19.07 1.52 -0.40
CA GLU A 117 -18.55 0.50 -1.30
C GLU A 117 -19.27 0.51 -2.66
N ALA A 118 -20.60 0.69 -2.65
CA ALA A 118 -21.41 0.86 -3.84
C ALA A 118 -21.06 2.14 -4.61
N LEU A 119 -20.68 3.22 -3.91
CA LEU A 119 -20.27 4.48 -4.53
C LEU A 119 -18.92 4.37 -5.26
N VAL A 120 -17.93 3.68 -4.67
CA VAL A 120 -16.57 3.64 -5.22
C VAL A 120 -16.36 2.55 -6.27
N THR A 121 -17.15 1.47 -6.22
CA THR A 121 -17.01 0.31 -7.12
C THR A 121 -17.15 0.66 -8.61
N PRO A 122 -18.12 1.50 -9.05
CA PRO A 122 -18.24 1.92 -10.45
C PRO A 122 -17.01 2.63 -11.01
N HIS A 123 -16.19 3.24 -10.14
CA HIS A 123 -14.94 3.90 -10.53
C HIS A 123 -13.74 2.94 -10.59
N GLY A 124 -13.96 1.63 -10.41
CA GLY A 124 -12.88 0.65 -10.30
C GLY A 124 -12.03 0.82 -9.04
N ALA A 125 -12.56 1.51 -8.02
CA ALA A 125 -11.86 1.78 -6.78
C ALA A 125 -12.23 0.77 -5.68
N HIS A 126 -11.31 0.59 -4.74
CA HIS A 126 -11.39 -0.38 -3.64
C HIS A 126 -11.33 0.33 -2.29
N LEU A 127 -12.34 0.09 -1.46
CA LEU A 127 -12.39 0.55 -0.07
C LEU A 127 -11.62 -0.41 0.86
N SER A 128 -10.84 0.13 1.79
CA SER A 128 -10.18 -0.67 2.83
C SER A 128 -11.20 -1.32 3.78
N TRP A 129 -10.91 -2.55 4.21
CA TRP A 129 -11.69 -3.29 5.20
C TRP A 129 -11.39 -2.84 6.63
N ASN A 130 -10.12 -2.74 7.00
CA ASN A 130 -9.69 -2.22 8.29
C ASN A 130 -9.59 -0.69 8.29
N ALA A 131 -9.65 -0.11 9.49
CA ALA A 131 -9.38 1.31 9.68
C ALA A 131 -7.87 1.46 9.67
N ARG A 132 -7.35 2.48 8.96
CA ARG A 132 -5.93 2.83 9.02
C ARG A 132 -5.60 3.41 10.39
N ARG A 133 -6.50 4.26 10.90
CA ARG A 133 -6.45 4.86 12.23
C ARG A 133 -7.87 4.90 12.78
N VAL A 134 -7.98 4.71 14.08
CA VAL A 134 -9.20 4.94 14.86
C VAL A 134 -8.88 6.12 15.78
N ALA A 135 -9.76 7.11 15.85
CA ALA A 135 -9.61 8.20 16.80
C ALA A 135 -9.63 7.67 18.25
N GLU A 136 -8.98 8.35 19.18
CA GLU A 136 -8.87 7.91 20.58
C GLU A 136 -10.22 7.75 21.26
N ASP A 137 -11.20 8.56 20.87
CA ASP A 137 -12.60 8.51 21.34
C ASP A 137 -13.45 7.45 20.62
N GLY A 138 -12.88 6.73 19.64
CA GLY A 138 -13.57 5.76 18.79
C GLY A 138 -14.63 6.36 17.87
N GLY A 139 -14.79 7.69 17.82
CA GLY A 139 -15.87 8.37 17.10
C GLY A 139 -15.65 8.47 15.60
N SER A 140 -14.40 8.33 15.14
CA SER A 140 -14.05 8.39 13.72
C SER A 140 -12.96 7.40 13.31
N HIS A 141 -13.03 7.00 12.05
CA HIS A 141 -12.15 6.03 11.39
C HIS A 141 -11.53 6.67 10.15
N GLU A 142 -10.23 6.48 9.97
CA GLU A 142 -9.56 6.75 8.70
C GLU A 142 -9.64 5.51 7.80
N ARG A 143 -10.14 5.66 6.57
CA ARG A 143 -10.22 4.61 5.54
C ARG A 143 -9.47 5.03 4.29
N PHE A 144 -9.04 4.03 3.52
CA PHE A 144 -8.49 4.26 2.18
C PHE A 144 -9.50 3.87 1.10
N VAL A 145 -9.54 4.68 0.04
CA VAL A 145 -10.09 4.30 -1.25
C VAL A 145 -8.96 4.34 -2.27
N THR A 146 -8.67 3.20 -2.88
CA THR A 146 -7.57 3.04 -3.84
C THR A 146 -8.12 2.74 -5.23
N GLN A 147 -7.74 3.54 -6.22
CA GLN A 147 -8.07 3.31 -7.63
C GLN A 147 -6.79 3.05 -8.42
N ARG A 148 -6.82 2.05 -9.30
CA ARG A 148 -5.74 1.79 -10.26
C ARG A 148 -6.20 2.20 -11.66
N TYR A 149 -5.37 2.96 -12.35
CA TYR A 149 -5.63 3.44 -13.70
C TYR A 149 -4.46 3.10 -14.61
N ARG A 150 -4.70 2.22 -15.59
CA ARG A 150 -3.67 1.75 -16.54
C ARG A 150 -3.52 2.64 -17.78
N GLY A 151 -4.19 3.78 -17.84
CA GLY A 151 -4.29 4.58 -19.06
C GLY A 151 -5.27 3.97 -20.07
N PRO A 152 -5.59 4.68 -21.16
CA PRO A 152 -6.29 4.08 -22.27
C PRO A 152 -5.45 2.93 -22.83
N SER A 153 -6.05 1.75 -22.99
CA SER A 153 -5.46 0.73 -23.86
C SER A 153 -5.37 1.37 -25.24
N LEU A 154 -4.20 1.41 -25.85
CA LEU A 154 -4.10 1.76 -27.27
C LEU A 154 -4.93 0.72 -28.03
N ILE A 155 -6.16 1.09 -28.38
CA ILE A 155 -6.93 0.36 -29.37
C ILE A 155 -6.15 0.56 -30.66
N ASN A 156 -5.44 -0.48 -31.10
CA ASN A 156 -4.89 -0.51 -32.45
C ASN A 156 -6.06 -0.31 -33.41
N ILE A 157 -6.17 0.88 -33.97
CA ILE A 157 -6.96 1.11 -35.17
C ILE A 157 -6.09 0.57 -36.31
N SER A 158 -6.42 -0.64 -36.76
CA SER A 158 -5.91 -1.24 -37.99
C SER A 158 -6.37 -0.46 -39.21
#